data_AF-A0A7L1MUS2-F1
#
_entry.id   AF-A0A7L1MUS2-F1
#
_cell.length_a   1.000
_cell.length_b   1.000
_cell.length_c   1.000
_cell.angle_alpha   90.00
_cell.angle_beta   90.00
_cell.angle_gamma   90.00
#
_symmetry.space_group_name_H-M   'P 1'
#
loop_
_entity.id
_entity.type
_entity.pdbx_description
1 polymer ?
#
loop_
_entity_poly.entity_id
_entity_poly.type
_entity_poly.pdbx_seq_one_letter_code
_entity_poly.pdbx_strand_id
1 'polypeptide(L)'
;EGTGQIWLDEVNCTGEEKDLSACQARPWGQHNCQHVEDASVECSAVSSFAPVRLVGGPGPCAGRVEVLHDEKWGTVCDEGWDFEDARIVCRQLDCGAAVSAPRGAHFGRGEGPIWLDNVLCAGTEAALSECRSKGWGAHACGHGQDAGVVCSGSGVPDLVSLRLANGSDPCSG
;
A
#
# COMPACT_ATOMS: atom_id res chain seq x y z
N GLU A 1 22.30 -16.94 8.41
CA GLU A 1 22.97 -18.22 8.15
C GLU A 1 21.92 -19.32 8.27
N GLY A 2 21.73 -20.11 7.22
CA GLY A 2 20.79 -21.22 7.22
C GLY A 2 21.31 -22.42 8.02
N THR A 3 20.52 -23.49 8.01
CA THR A 3 20.87 -24.77 8.64
C THR A 3 20.38 -25.93 7.78
N GLY A 4 21.13 -27.03 7.73
CA GLY A 4 20.70 -28.27 7.07
C GLY A 4 21.48 -28.57 5.78
N GLN A 5 20.82 -29.21 4.81
CA GLN A 5 21.44 -29.57 3.53
C GLN A 5 21.47 -28.35 2.60
N ILE A 6 22.63 -28.07 1.99
CA ILE A 6 22.74 -27.15 0.86
C ILE A 6 22.51 -27.96 -0.42
N TRP A 7 21.58 -27.53 -1.26
CA TRP A 7 21.11 -28.30 -2.41
C TRP A 7 21.74 -27.90 -3.74
N LEU A 8 22.05 -26.61 -3.90
CA LEU A 8 22.48 -26.02 -5.15
C LEU A 8 23.78 -25.25 -4.93
N ASP A 9 24.67 -25.35 -5.91
CA ASP A 9 25.97 -24.69 -5.97
C ASP A 9 26.26 -24.33 -7.43
N GLU A 10 26.95 -23.20 -7.64
CA GLU A 10 27.26 -22.64 -8.95
C GLU A 10 26.02 -22.50 -9.86
N VAL A 11 24.91 -21.99 -9.32
CA VAL A 11 23.68 -21.76 -10.09
C VAL A 11 23.91 -20.68 -11.14
N ASN A 12 23.71 -21.03 -12.42
CA ASN A 12 23.88 -20.16 -13.57
C ASN A 12 22.64 -20.26 -14.47
N CYS A 13 21.71 -19.33 -14.29
CA CYS A 13 20.47 -19.23 -15.07
C CYS A 13 20.66 -18.32 -16.29
N THR A 14 19.94 -18.58 -17.38
CA THR A 14 19.86 -17.69 -18.55
C THR A 14 18.79 -16.61 -18.39
N GLY A 15 17.80 -16.86 -17.54
CA GLY A 15 16.64 -16.00 -17.30
C GLY A 15 15.36 -16.44 -18.01
N GLU A 16 15.41 -17.52 -18.80
CA GLU A 16 14.23 -18.10 -19.46
C GLU A 16 13.63 -19.30 -18.70
N GLU A 17 14.32 -19.77 -17.67
CA GLU A 17 13.89 -20.88 -16.83
C GLU A 17 12.62 -20.55 -16.04
N LYS A 18 11.78 -21.56 -15.80
CA LYS A 18 10.56 -21.38 -14.98
C LYS A 18 10.83 -21.33 -13.49
N ASP A 19 11.92 -21.94 -13.06
CA ASP A 19 12.34 -22.03 -11.66
C ASP A 19 13.83 -22.43 -11.56
N LEU A 20 14.39 -22.28 -10.36
CA LEU A 20 15.82 -22.52 -10.11
C LEU A 20 16.27 -23.97 -10.36
N SER A 21 15.36 -24.96 -10.40
CA SER A 21 15.73 -26.36 -10.66
C SER A 21 16.06 -26.62 -12.13
N ALA A 22 15.62 -25.73 -13.03
CA ALA A 22 15.89 -25.81 -14.46
C ALA A 22 17.18 -25.06 -14.88
N CYS A 23 17.77 -24.28 -13.97
CA CYS A 23 19.03 -23.60 -14.25
C CYS A 23 20.20 -24.58 -14.32
N GLN A 24 21.25 -24.21 -15.05
CA GLN A 24 22.49 -24.96 -15.02
C GLN A 24 23.11 -24.82 -13.63
N ALA A 25 23.42 -25.94 -12.98
CA ALA A 25 24.06 -25.99 -11.66
C ALA A 25 24.85 -27.29 -11.51
N ARG A 26 25.60 -27.41 -10.41
CA ARG A 26 26.17 -28.71 -10.01
C ARG A 26 25.06 -29.72 -9.67
N PRO A 27 25.35 -31.04 -9.73
CA PRO A 27 24.39 -32.05 -9.30
C PRO A 27 23.86 -31.77 -7.89
N TRP A 28 22.56 -32.01 -7.67
CA TRP A 28 21.90 -31.67 -6.42
C TRP A 28 22.57 -32.34 -5.22
N GLY A 29 22.84 -31.56 -4.18
CA GLY A 29 23.54 -32.01 -2.98
C GLY A 29 25.06 -32.19 -3.14
N GLN A 30 25.64 -31.90 -4.30
CA GLN A 30 27.09 -31.78 -4.47
C GLN A 30 27.50 -30.31 -4.45
N HIS A 31 28.09 -29.89 -3.35
CA HIS A 31 28.57 -28.54 -3.14
C HIS A 31 29.85 -28.54 -2.29
N ASN A 32 30.62 -27.46 -2.36
CA ASN A 32 31.69 -27.16 -1.42
C ASN A 32 31.36 -25.96 -0.49
N CYS A 33 30.14 -25.42 -0.58
CA CYS A 33 29.68 -24.28 0.21
C CYS A 33 29.46 -24.60 1.69
N GLN A 34 29.52 -23.56 2.51
CA GLN A 34 29.06 -23.50 3.91
C GLN A 34 27.85 -22.55 4.04
N HIS A 35 27.10 -22.60 5.14
CA HIS A 35 25.89 -21.76 5.29
C HIS A 35 26.18 -20.26 5.36
N VAL A 36 27.41 -19.86 5.69
CA VAL A 36 27.85 -18.47 5.57
C VAL A 36 27.79 -17.95 4.12
N GLU A 37 27.75 -18.85 3.13
CA GLU A 37 27.65 -18.59 1.70
C GLU A 37 26.21 -18.76 1.17
N ASP A 38 25.21 -18.98 2.04
CA ASP A 38 23.82 -19.09 1.63
C ASP A 38 23.38 -17.81 0.88
N ALA A 39 22.94 -17.97 -0.36
CA ALA A 39 22.48 -16.86 -1.18
C ALA A 39 21.08 -16.36 -0.74
N SER A 40 20.89 -15.05 -0.79
CA SER A 40 19.58 -14.40 -0.59
C SER A 40 19.21 -13.54 -1.78
N VAL A 41 17.93 -13.43 -2.06
CA VAL A 41 17.39 -12.50 -3.07
C VAL A 41 16.49 -11.47 -2.39
N GLU A 42 16.66 -10.21 -2.76
CA GLU A 42 15.67 -9.17 -2.51
C GLU A 42 14.95 -8.92 -3.83
N CYS A 43 13.73 -9.42 -3.95
CA CYS A 43 12.92 -9.14 -5.13
C CYS A 43 12.39 -7.71 -5.00
N SER A 44 12.54 -6.90 -6.06
CA SER A 44 11.59 -5.81 -6.23
C SER A 44 10.22 -6.49 -6.34
N ALA A 45 9.33 -6.24 -5.39
CA ALA A 45 7.92 -6.48 -5.63
C ALA A 45 7.59 -5.56 -6.81
N VAL A 46 7.67 -6.08 -8.04
CA VAL A 46 6.96 -5.51 -9.16
C VAL A 46 5.50 -5.84 -8.86
N SER A 47 4.96 -5.19 -7.83
CA SER A 47 3.57 -4.84 -7.85
C SER A 47 3.48 -4.01 -9.12
N SER A 48 2.84 -4.55 -10.15
CA SER A 48 2.46 -3.78 -11.35
C SER A 48 1.59 -2.57 -11.01
N PHE A 49 1.29 -2.37 -9.73
CA PHE A 49 0.44 -1.36 -9.17
C PHE A 49 1.24 -0.27 -8.48
N ALA A 50 0.70 0.94 -8.51
CA ALA A 50 1.30 2.06 -7.83
C ALA A 50 1.30 1.82 -6.30
N PRO A 51 2.45 1.95 -5.62
CA PRO A 51 2.52 1.89 -4.17
C PRO A 51 1.60 2.92 -3.51
N VAL A 52 0.98 2.54 -2.39
CA VAL A 52 0.11 3.40 -1.58
C VAL A 52 0.69 3.51 -0.17
N ARG A 53 0.54 4.67 0.47
CA ARG A 53 0.83 4.88 1.89
C ARG A 53 -0.23 5.74 2.55
N LEU A 54 -0.34 5.62 3.88
CA LEU A 54 -1.23 6.43 4.69
C LEU A 54 -0.43 7.41 5.57
N VAL A 55 -0.81 8.68 5.56
CA VAL A 55 -0.08 9.75 6.26
C VAL A 55 -1.02 10.55 7.17
N GLY A 56 -0.51 10.99 8.33
CA GLY A 56 -1.22 11.91 9.23
C GLY A 56 -2.32 11.28 10.08
N GLY A 57 -2.49 9.95 10.03
CA GLY A 57 -3.40 9.23 10.92
C GLY A 57 -2.71 8.63 12.15
N PRO A 58 -3.50 8.01 13.06
CA PRO A 58 -3.03 7.50 14.36
C PRO A 58 -2.16 6.23 14.26
N GLY A 59 -1.98 5.66 13.07
CA GLY A 59 -1.24 4.44 12.85
C GLY A 59 -1.11 4.10 11.36
N PRO A 60 -0.49 2.97 11.00
CA PRO A 60 -0.19 2.62 9.61
C PRO A 60 -1.44 2.32 8.77
N CYS A 61 -2.59 2.05 9.41
CA CYS A 61 -3.83 1.65 8.77
C CYS A 61 -4.94 2.73 8.84
N ALA A 62 -4.57 3.99 9.06
CA ALA A 62 -5.46 5.13 8.94
C ALA A 62 -4.67 6.37 8.52
N GLY A 63 -5.24 7.20 7.64
CA GLY A 63 -4.58 8.43 7.20
C GLY A 63 -5.06 8.93 5.85
N ARG A 64 -4.47 10.05 5.40
CA ARG A 64 -4.58 10.56 4.04
C ARG A 64 -3.95 9.54 3.08
N VAL A 65 -4.62 9.28 1.96
CA VAL A 65 -4.15 8.35 0.94
C VAL A 65 -3.17 9.07 0.02
N GLU A 66 -1.95 8.53 -0.08
CA GLU A 66 -0.94 8.99 -1.03
C GLU A 66 -0.49 7.81 -1.91
N VAL A 67 -0.30 8.09 -3.20
CA VAL A 67 0.07 7.12 -4.24
C VAL A 67 1.42 7.52 -4.84
N LEU A 68 2.29 6.55 -5.13
CA LEU A 68 3.56 6.80 -5.81
C LEU A 68 3.39 6.65 -7.32
N HIS A 69 3.60 7.74 -8.05
CA HIS A 69 3.59 7.78 -9.51
C HIS A 69 4.71 8.71 -9.99
N ASP A 70 5.38 8.36 -11.08
CA ASP A 70 6.55 9.10 -11.61
C ASP A 70 7.57 9.47 -10.51
N GLU A 71 7.90 8.48 -9.67
CA GLU A 71 8.87 8.59 -8.55
C GLU A 71 8.50 9.65 -7.49
N LYS A 72 7.25 10.13 -7.47
CA LYS A 72 6.78 11.15 -6.54
C LYS A 72 5.49 10.72 -5.85
N TRP A 73 5.45 10.94 -4.55
CA TRP A 73 4.22 10.79 -3.79
C TRP A 73 3.27 11.95 -4.10
N GLY A 74 2.01 11.61 -4.33
CA GLY A 74 0.93 12.58 -4.53
C GLY A 74 -0.36 12.10 -3.88
N THR A 75 -1.29 13.02 -3.66
CA THR A 75 -2.55 12.73 -2.96
C THR A 75 -3.64 12.24 -3.91
N VAL A 76 -4.77 11.82 -3.35
CA VAL A 76 -5.98 11.44 -4.08
C VAL A 76 -7.07 12.46 -3.76
N CYS A 77 -7.80 12.94 -4.77
CA CYS A 77 -8.94 13.83 -4.56
C CYS A 77 -10.15 13.07 -4.02
N ASP A 78 -10.94 13.73 -3.18
CA ASP A 78 -12.16 13.22 -2.55
C ASP A 78 -13.43 13.27 -3.42
N GLU A 79 -13.35 13.86 -4.62
CA GLU A 79 -14.43 13.81 -5.61
C GLU A 79 -14.61 12.37 -6.07
N GLY A 80 -15.80 11.81 -5.88
CA GLY A 80 -16.10 10.40 -6.18
C GLY A 80 -15.66 9.40 -5.08
N TRP A 81 -14.72 9.78 -4.21
CA TRP A 81 -14.09 8.89 -3.22
C TRP A 81 -15.07 8.23 -2.26
N ASP A 82 -15.27 6.91 -2.32
CA ASP A 82 -16.27 6.22 -1.51
C ASP A 82 -15.71 5.01 -0.72
N PHE A 83 -16.64 4.24 -0.15
CA PHE A 83 -16.30 3.10 0.69
C PHE A 83 -15.66 1.94 -0.10
N GLU A 84 -15.99 1.79 -1.40
CA GLU A 84 -15.38 0.77 -2.24
C GLU A 84 -13.93 1.11 -2.55
N ASP A 85 -13.62 2.40 -2.78
CA ASP A 85 -12.24 2.86 -2.96
C ASP A 85 -11.41 2.62 -1.69
N ALA A 86 -11.97 2.97 -0.53
CA ALA A 86 -11.37 2.69 0.78
C ALA A 86 -11.12 1.20 0.99
N ARG A 87 -12.03 0.33 0.54
CA ARG A 87 -11.89 -1.14 0.63
C ARG A 87 -10.70 -1.64 -0.17
N ILE A 88 -10.48 -1.10 -1.38
CA ILE A 88 -9.30 -1.42 -2.18
C ILE A 88 -8.03 -1.00 -1.47
N VAL A 89 -7.97 0.22 -0.92
CA VAL A 89 -6.78 0.70 -0.19
C VAL A 89 -6.47 -0.17 1.04
N CYS A 90 -7.47 -0.46 1.87
CA CYS A 90 -7.26 -1.26 3.07
C CYS A 90 -6.79 -2.69 2.76
N ARG A 91 -7.32 -3.28 1.68
CA ARG A 91 -6.87 -4.59 1.20
C ARG A 91 -5.46 -4.53 0.62
N GLN A 92 -5.16 -3.52 -0.20
CA GLN A 92 -3.85 -3.34 -0.83
C GLN A 92 -2.72 -3.19 0.21
N LEU A 93 -3.02 -2.56 1.36
CA LEU A 93 -2.09 -2.36 2.47
C LEU A 93 -2.08 -3.50 3.50
N ASP A 94 -2.88 -4.55 3.30
CA ASP A 94 -3.09 -5.63 4.28
C ASP A 94 -3.51 -5.11 5.68
N CYS A 95 -4.35 -4.08 5.68
CA CYS A 95 -4.83 -3.37 6.87
C CYS A 95 -6.22 -3.84 7.33
N GLY A 96 -6.67 -4.99 6.84
CA GLY A 96 -8.00 -5.54 7.14
C GLY A 96 -9.13 -4.87 6.34
N ALA A 97 -10.32 -4.78 6.95
CA ALA A 97 -11.51 -4.23 6.30
C ALA A 97 -11.52 -2.69 6.36
N ALA A 98 -12.15 -2.04 5.37
CA ALA A 98 -12.42 -0.62 5.46
C ALA A 98 -13.46 -0.33 6.54
N VAL A 99 -13.23 0.73 7.32
CA VAL A 99 -14.14 1.24 8.35
C VAL A 99 -14.77 2.55 7.88
N SER A 100 -13.98 3.43 7.23
CA SER A 100 -14.52 4.66 6.64
C SER A 100 -13.65 5.19 5.50
N ALA A 101 -14.27 6.08 4.69
CA ALA A 101 -13.64 6.82 3.60
C ALA A 101 -13.71 8.34 3.85
N PRO A 102 -12.89 8.90 4.77
CA PRO A 102 -12.89 10.33 5.05
C PRO A 102 -12.56 11.19 3.83
N ARG A 103 -13.20 12.36 3.75
CA ARG A 103 -13.03 13.38 2.71
C ARG A 103 -12.58 14.71 3.34
N GLY A 104 -12.26 15.70 2.53
CA GLY A 104 -12.02 17.07 2.97
C GLY A 104 -10.74 17.25 3.78
N ALA A 105 -9.67 16.52 3.45
CA ALA A 105 -8.38 16.57 4.14
C ALA A 105 -8.49 16.30 5.66
N HIS A 106 -9.34 15.35 6.05
CA HIS A 106 -9.57 14.97 7.46
C HIS A 106 -8.27 14.68 8.23
N PHE A 107 -7.27 14.07 7.59
CA PHE A 107 -5.96 13.77 8.18
C PHE A 107 -4.91 14.84 7.88
N GLY A 108 -5.36 16.06 7.58
CA GLY A 108 -4.53 17.16 7.13
C GLY A 108 -4.31 17.15 5.61
N ARG A 109 -3.96 18.32 5.10
CA ARG A 109 -3.62 18.55 3.69
C ARG A 109 -2.28 17.87 3.36
N GLY A 110 -2.20 17.27 2.19
CA GLY A 110 -0.94 16.86 1.60
C GLY A 110 -0.23 18.01 0.89
N GLU A 111 0.85 17.64 0.22
CA GLU A 111 1.67 18.54 -0.57
C GLU A 111 2.03 17.86 -1.89
N GLY A 112 2.44 18.66 -2.89
CA GLY A 112 2.90 18.16 -4.17
C GLY A 112 1.77 17.88 -5.15
N PRO A 113 1.89 16.85 -6.01
CA PRO A 113 0.87 16.54 -7.01
C PRO A 113 -0.37 15.87 -6.39
N ILE A 114 -1.52 16.02 -7.04
CA ILE A 114 -2.70 15.19 -6.80
C ILE A 114 -2.79 14.22 -7.97
N TRP A 115 -2.59 12.93 -7.72
CA TRP A 115 -2.42 11.95 -8.79
C TRP A 115 -3.71 11.38 -9.32
N LEU A 116 -4.70 11.20 -8.46
CA LEU A 116 -5.95 10.56 -8.81
C LEU A 116 -7.14 11.46 -8.44
N ASP A 117 -8.13 11.50 -9.33
CA ASP A 117 -9.39 12.21 -9.16
C ASP A 117 -10.52 11.35 -9.77
N ASN A 118 -11.69 11.39 -9.12
CA ASN A 118 -12.87 10.63 -9.49
C ASN A 118 -12.58 9.14 -9.61
N VAL A 119 -11.93 8.60 -8.57
CA VAL A 119 -11.66 7.18 -8.43
C VAL A 119 -12.99 6.47 -8.23
N LEU A 120 -13.21 5.41 -9.01
CA LEU A 120 -14.45 4.63 -9.03
C LEU A 120 -14.10 3.15 -9.10
N CYS A 121 -13.77 2.56 -7.95
CA CYS A 121 -13.51 1.13 -7.85
C CYS A 121 -14.82 0.32 -7.94
N ALA A 122 -14.79 -0.81 -8.65
CA ALA A 122 -15.83 -1.84 -8.60
C ALA A 122 -15.71 -2.72 -7.34
N GLY A 123 -14.58 -2.64 -6.65
CA GLY A 123 -14.28 -3.37 -5.43
C GLY A 123 -13.66 -4.75 -5.67
N THR A 124 -13.28 -5.05 -6.92
CA THR A 124 -12.59 -6.28 -7.31
C THR A 124 -11.10 -6.05 -7.60
N GLU A 125 -10.71 -4.81 -7.89
CA GLU A 125 -9.37 -4.36 -8.28
C GLU A 125 -8.31 -4.70 -7.23
N ALA A 126 -7.17 -5.25 -7.64
CA ALA A 126 -6.12 -5.63 -6.69
C ALA A 126 -5.46 -4.40 -6.04
N ALA A 127 -5.48 -3.26 -6.71
CA ALA A 127 -4.91 -2.01 -6.23
C ALA A 127 -5.66 -0.76 -6.70
N LEU A 128 -5.45 0.35 -5.99
CA LEU A 128 -6.12 1.62 -6.27
C LEU A 128 -5.83 2.15 -7.69
N SER A 129 -4.62 1.91 -8.20
CA SER A 129 -4.20 2.35 -9.53
C SER A 129 -4.92 1.63 -10.68
N GLU A 130 -5.61 0.52 -10.41
CA GLU A 130 -6.41 -0.19 -11.41
C GLU A 130 -7.86 0.32 -11.49
N CYS A 131 -8.32 1.05 -10.48
CA CYS A 131 -9.66 1.61 -10.47
C CYS A 131 -9.80 2.66 -11.56
N ARG A 132 -11.01 2.79 -12.11
CA ARG A 132 -11.30 3.86 -13.08
C ARG A 132 -11.08 5.22 -12.41
N SER A 133 -10.38 6.12 -13.09
CA SER A 133 -10.17 7.50 -12.67
C SER A 133 -10.11 8.45 -13.88
N LYS A 134 -9.96 9.75 -13.66
CA LYS A 134 -9.76 10.74 -14.75
C LYS A 134 -8.37 10.62 -15.44
N GLY A 135 -7.47 9.79 -14.91
CA GLY A 135 -6.09 9.65 -15.37
C GLY A 135 -5.10 10.40 -14.48
N TRP A 136 -3.81 10.02 -14.57
CA TRP A 136 -2.75 10.53 -13.71
C TRP A 136 -2.59 12.06 -13.82
N GLY A 137 -2.71 12.75 -12.69
CA GLY A 137 -2.55 14.21 -12.60
C GLY A 137 -3.68 15.04 -13.20
N ALA A 138 -4.73 14.40 -13.73
CA ALA A 138 -5.88 15.09 -14.31
C ALA A 138 -6.94 15.37 -13.24
N HIS A 139 -6.91 16.56 -12.63
CA HIS A 139 -7.83 16.95 -11.56
C HIS A 139 -8.16 18.45 -11.58
N ALA A 140 -9.26 18.83 -10.91
CA ALA A 140 -9.58 20.23 -10.59
C ALA A 140 -9.49 20.53 -9.08
N CYS A 141 -9.09 19.55 -8.29
CA CYS A 141 -9.07 19.63 -6.83
C CYS A 141 -7.86 20.41 -6.30
N GLY A 142 -7.99 20.92 -5.07
CA GLY A 142 -6.86 21.35 -4.25
C GLY A 142 -6.71 20.47 -3.00
N HIS A 143 -5.59 20.57 -2.28
CA HIS A 143 -5.32 19.73 -1.10
C HIS A 143 -6.30 19.90 0.07
N GLY A 144 -7.24 20.84 0.02
CA GLY A 144 -8.39 20.85 0.93
C GLY A 144 -9.37 19.68 0.70
N GLN A 145 -9.19 18.94 -0.39
CA GLN A 145 -10.03 17.84 -0.85
C GLN A 145 -9.26 16.51 -0.87
N ASP A 146 -8.18 16.38 -0.09
CA ASP A 146 -7.44 15.12 -0.07
C ASP A 146 -8.26 14.03 0.65
N ALA A 147 -8.36 12.87 0.00
CA ALA A 147 -9.06 11.70 0.48
C ALA A 147 -8.25 10.97 1.57
N GLY A 148 -8.97 10.33 2.49
CA GLY A 148 -8.41 9.49 3.54
C GLY A 148 -9.09 8.13 3.64
N VAL A 149 -8.50 7.27 4.45
CA VAL A 149 -9.05 5.96 4.78
C VAL A 149 -8.86 5.65 6.26
N VAL A 150 -9.77 4.85 6.81
CA VAL A 150 -9.58 4.16 8.09
C VAL A 150 -9.89 2.69 7.89
N CYS A 151 -8.97 1.82 8.27
CA CYS A 151 -9.11 0.37 8.18
C CYS A 151 -9.21 -0.26 9.58
N SER A 152 -9.72 -1.48 9.68
CA SER A 152 -9.91 -2.20 10.95
C SER A 152 -8.58 -2.56 11.63
N GLY A 153 -7.50 -2.73 10.85
CA GLY A 153 -6.14 -2.93 11.34
C GLY A 153 -5.50 -1.70 11.98
N SER A 154 -6.20 -0.55 12.03
CA SER A 154 -5.71 0.65 12.71
C SER A 154 -5.58 0.50 14.22
N GLY A 155 -6.11 -0.57 14.81
CA GLY A 155 -6.13 -0.76 16.27
C GLY A 155 -6.98 0.27 17.00
N VAL A 156 -7.70 1.10 16.24
CA VAL A 156 -8.70 2.02 16.74
C VAL A 156 -9.99 1.21 16.85
N PRO A 157 -10.42 0.76 18.06
CA PRO A 157 -11.69 0.07 18.20
C PRO A 157 -12.79 0.98 17.68
N ASP A 158 -13.71 0.44 16.89
CA ASP A 158 -14.89 1.12 16.31
C ASP A 158 -15.20 2.43 17.02
N LEU A 159 -14.60 3.53 16.57
CA LEU A 159 -14.86 4.83 17.17
C LEU A 159 -16.27 5.21 16.73
N VAL A 160 -17.25 4.76 17.53
CA VAL A 160 -18.31 5.66 17.98
C VAL A 160 -17.62 6.97 18.27
N SER A 161 -17.88 8.00 17.45
CA SER A 161 -17.26 9.31 17.57
C SER A 161 -17.38 9.80 19.02
N LEU A 162 -16.33 9.59 19.81
CA LEU A 162 -16.32 9.96 21.21
C LEU A 162 -16.04 11.45 21.25
N ARG A 163 -17.11 12.24 21.28
CA ARG A 163 -17.03 13.67 21.52
C ARG A 163 -17.27 13.94 22.99
N LEU A 164 -16.43 14.77 23.59
CA LEU A 164 -16.76 15.45 24.82
C LEU A 164 -17.91 16.44 24.49
N ALA A 165 -18.94 16.47 25.33
CA ALA A 165 -20.14 17.27 25.11
C ALA A 165 -20.36 18.17 26.31
N ASN A 166 -20.77 19.42 26.09
CA ASN A 166 -20.98 20.48 27.09
C ASN A 166 -19.73 21.14 27.71
N GLY A 167 -18.54 20.94 27.13
CA GLY A 167 -17.35 21.73 27.48
C GLY A 167 -17.23 23.06 26.73
N SER A 168 -16.34 23.92 27.20
CA SER A 168 -16.00 25.20 26.56
C SER A 168 -15.12 25.05 25.32
N ASP A 169 -14.54 23.87 25.11
CA ASP A 169 -13.62 23.57 24.02
C ASP A 169 -13.64 22.08 23.61
N PRO A 170 -12.99 21.69 22.50
CA PRO A 170 -12.98 20.31 21.99
C PRO A 170 -12.31 19.28 22.90
N CYS A 171 -11.66 19.72 23.98
CA CYS A 171 -10.98 18.88 24.96
C CYS A 171 -11.67 18.89 26.34
N SER A 172 -12.86 19.48 26.46
CA SER A 172 -13.65 19.53 27.69
C SER A 172 -15.07 18.98 27.47
N GLY A 173 -15.61 18.30 28.49
CA GLY A 173 -16.96 17.71 28.52
C GLY A 173 -17.52 17.70 29.94
#